data_AF-A0A835EQ80-F1
#
_entry.id   AF-A0A835EQ80-F1
#
_cell.length_a   1.000
_cell.length_b   1.000
_cell.length_c   1.000
_cell.angle_alpha   90.00
_cell.angle_beta   90.00
_cell.angle_gamma   90.00
#
_symmetry.space_group_name_H-M   'P 1'
#
loop_
_entity.id
_entity.type
_entity.pdbx_description
1 polymer ?
#
loop_
_entity_poly.entity_id
_entity_poly.type
_entity_poly.pdbx_seq_one_letter_code
_entity_poly.pdbx_strand_id
1 'polypeptide(L)'
;MSQATEGLLQLPLPDSSLGDWWNSSLQGRSKKLKQRVASLMIYTAWNIWRERNRRIFEGIAALPTWVVNIIKQEVDLRNRACGGEELILVS
;
A
#
# COMPACT_ATOMS: atom_id res chain seq x y z
N MET A 1 -15.42 12.62 -4.25
CA MET A 1 -14.10 12.51 -3.56
C MET A 1 -14.43 12.00 -2.15
N SER A 2 -14.29 10.74 -1.75
CA SER A 2 -13.19 9.78 -1.82
C SER A 2 -13.81 8.37 -1.77
N GLN A 3 -13.55 7.52 -2.77
CA GLN A 3 -13.75 6.07 -2.65
C GLN A 3 -12.39 5.38 -2.48
N ALA A 4 -11.49 5.96 -1.69
CA ALA A 4 -10.20 5.34 -1.44
C ALA A 4 -10.35 4.21 -0.41
N THR A 5 -10.14 2.97 -0.86
CA THR A 5 -9.93 1.75 -0.07
C THR A 5 -11.07 1.36 0.88
N GLU A 6 -12.13 0.69 0.41
CA GLU A 6 -13.19 -0.08 1.14
C GLU A 6 -13.08 -0.20 2.69
N GLY A 7 -12.97 0.90 3.44
CA GLY A 7 -12.59 0.89 4.86
C GLY A 7 -11.29 0.11 5.22
N LEU A 8 -10.46 -0.29 4.24
CA LEU A 8 -9.35 -1.21 4.48
C LEU A 8 -8.18 -0.52 5.17
N LEU A 9 -7.93 0.75 4.85
CA LEU A 9 -6.90 1.57 5.48
C LEU A 9 -7.53 2.87 5.97
N GLN A 10 -7.21 3.25 7.20
CA GLN A 10 -7.57 4.56 7.73
C GLN A 10 -6.46 5.54 7.36
N LEU A 11 -6.79 6.78 7.04
CA LEU A 11 -5.78 7.81 6.85
C LEU A 11 -5.12 8.12 8.20
N PRO A 12 -3.80 8.36 8.24
CA PRO A 12 -3.13 8.81 9.46
C PRO A 12 -3.74 10.13 9.94
N LEU A 13 -3.91 10.25 11.26
CA LEU A 13 -4.26 11.53 11.88
C LEU A 13 -3.06 12.48 11.77
N PRO A 14 -3.29 13.81 11.68
CA PRO A 14 -2.23 14.81 11.48
C PRO A 14 -1.04 14.70 12.43
N ASP A 15 -1.27 14.23 13.67
CA ASP A 15 -0.26 14.17 14.73
C ASP A 15 0.16 12.73 15.10
N SER A 16 -0.31 11.73 14.35
CA SER A 16 0.05 10.33 14.62
C SER A 16 1.42 9.99 14.05
N SER A 17 2.25 9.29 14.83
CA SER A 17 3.49 8.75 14.28
C SER A 17 3.19 7.66 13.24
N LEU A 18 4.12 7.41 12.33
CA LEU A 18 4.00 6.31 11.37
C LEU A 18 3.77 4.97 12.09
N GLY A 19 4.41 4.76 13.25
CA GLY A 19 4.24 3.57 14.06
C GLY A 19 2.83 3.46 14.66
N ASP A 20 2.28 4.56 15.17
CA ASP A 20 0.93 4.58 15.74
C ASP A 20 -0.11 4.31 14.66
N TRP A 21 0.02 4.97 13.50
CA TRP A 21 -0.84 4.72 12.34
C TRP A 21 -0.74 3.29 11.83
N TRP A 22 0.47 2.72 11.80
CA TRP A 22 0.68 1.34 11.38
C TRP A 22 -0.03 0.36 12.31
N ASN A 23 0.16 0.54 13.62
CA ASN A 23 -0.43 -0.33 14.62
C ASN A 23 -1.96 -0.21 14.65
N SER A 24 -2.50 1.01 14.58
CA SER A 24 -3.95 1.24 14.54
C SER A 24 -4.60 0.64 13.28
N SER A 25 -3.91 0.72 12.14
CA SER A 25 -4.36 0.11 10.89
C SER A 25 -4.53 -1.40 10.97
N LEU A 26 -3.85 -2.08 11.90
CA LEU A 26 -3.94 -3.53 12.08
C LEU A 26 -4.80 -3.95 13.27
N GLN A 27 -5.13 -3.05 14.19
CA GLN A 27 -5.82 -3.36 15.44
C GLN A 27 -7.26 -3.86 15.20
N GLY A 28 -7.75 -4.76 16.07
CA GLY A 28 -9.14 -5.25 16.04
C GLY A 28 -9.53 -6.17 14.86
N ARG A 29 -8.61 -6.43 13.91
CA ARG A 29 -8.90 -7.23 12.70
C ARG A 29 -8.64 -8.72 12.90
N SER A 30 -9.33 -9.55 12.12
CA SER A 30 -9.06 -10.99 12.02
C SER A 30 -7.65 -11.27 11.47
N LYS A 31 -7.08 -12.45 11.74
CA LYS A 31 -5.73 -12.82 11.29
C LYS A 31 -5.56 -12.67 9.76
N LYS A 32 -6.52 -13.16 8.97
CA LYS A 32 -6.50 -13.08 7.49
C LYS A 32 -6.52 -11.61 7.03
N LEU A 33 -7.37 -10.78 7.64
CA LEU A 33 -7.48 -9.37 7.27
C LEU A 33 -6.24 -8.56 7.70
N LYS A 34 -5.69 -8.81 8.90
CA LYS A 34 -4.42 -8.22 9.35
C LYS A 34 -3.29 -8.51 8.37
N GLN A 35 -3.14 -9.77 7.95
CA GLN A 35 -2.11 -10.16 6.99
C GLN A 35 -2.29 -9.46 5.64
N ARG A 36 -3.53 -9.36 5.15
CA ARG A 36 -3.85 -8.65 3.90
C ARG A 36 -3.47 -7.17 4.00
N VAL A 37 -3.92 -6.48 5.05
CA VAL A 37 -3.64 -5.06 5.28
C VAL A 37 -2.15 -4.82 5.44
N ALA A 38 -1.46 -5.62 6.26
CA ALA A 38 -0.01 -5.53 6.42
C ALA A 38 0.73 -5.72 5.09
N SER A 39 0.33 -6.70 4.27
CA SER A 39 0.95 -6.88 2.94
C SER A 39 0.77 -5.65 2.05
N LEU A 40 -0.43 -5.06 2.01
CA LEU A 40 -0.68 -3.86 1.23
C LEU A 40 0.21 -2.70 1.67
N MET A 41 0.31 -2.48 2.98
CA MET A 41 1.15 -1.41 3.53
C MET A 41 2.63 -1.64 3.26
N ILE A 42 3.13 -2.87 3.41
CA ILE A 42 4.53 -3.23 3.14
C ILE A 42 4.87 -2.97 1.66
N TYR A 43 4.07 -3.50 0.73
CA TYR A 43 4.32 -3.32 -0.70
C TYR A 43 4.24 -1.85 -1.10
N THR A 44 3.28 -1.10 -0.56
CA THR A 44 3.16 0.33 -0.82
C THR A 44 4.40 1.09 -0.34
N ALA A 45 4.80 0.90 0.93
CA ALA A 45 5.97 1.57 1.51
C ALA A 45 7.27 1.21 0.76
N TRP A 46 7.43 -0.07 0.41
CA TRP A 46 8.58 -0.56 -0.35
C TRP A 46 8.71 0.12 -1.72
N ASN A 47 7.62 0.20 -2.47
CA ASN A 47 7.60 0.85 -3.78
C ASN A 47 7.89 2.35 -3.71
N ILE A 48 7.34 3.04 -2.72
CA ILE A 48 7.62 4.47 -2.50
C ILE A 48 9.10 4.67 -2.19
N TRP A 49 9.67 3.84 -1.32
CA TRP A 49 11.09 3.89 -1.00
C TRP A 49 11.96 3.64 -2.24
N ARG A 50 11.61 2.63 -3.05
CA ARG A 50 12.31 2.31 -4.29
C ARG A 50 12.25 3.47 -5.30
N GLU A 51 11.09 4.08 -5.48
CA GLU A 51 10.94 5.26 -6.33
C GLU A 51 11.75 6.45 -5.83
N ARG A 52 11.78 6.70 -4.51
CA ARG A 52 12.62 7.74 -3.91
C ARG A 52 14.10 7.48 -4.20
N ASN A 53 14.57 6.24 -4.06
CA ASN A 53 15.95 5.88 -4.37
C ASN A 53 16.26 6.07 -5.85
N ARG A 54 15.37 5.66 -6.74
CA ARG A 54 15.51 5.85 -8.19
C ARG A 54 15.68 7.33 -8.55
N ARG A 55 14.89 8.22 -7.93
CA ARG A 55 15.03 9.68 -8.09
C ARG A 55 16.39 10.21 -7.65
N ILE A 56 16.90 9.72 -6.52
CA ILE A 56 18.14 10.21 -5.92
C ILE A 56 19.36 9.65 -6.66
N PHE A 57 19.38 8.35 -6.93
CA PHE A 57 20.57 7.65 -7.42
C PHE A 57 20.64 7.54 -8.94
N GLU A 58 19.49 7.49 -9.62
CA GLU A 58 19.44 7.38 -11.09
C GLU A 58 19.02 8.70 -11.74
N GLY A 59 18.54 9.68 -10.97
CA GLY A 59 18.03 10.95 -11.50
C GLY A 59 16.71 10.81 -12.25
N ILE A 60 16.03 9.67 -12.16
CA ILE A 60 14.80 9.39 -12.89
C ILE A 60 13.58 9.50 -11.96
N ALA A 61 12.59 10.29 -12.37
CA ALA A 61 11.36 10.53 -11.61
C ALA A 61 10.11 10.11 -12.40
N ALA A 62 9.26 9.29 -11.80
CA ALA A 62 7.97 8.92 -12.36
C ALA A 62 6.89 9.91 -11.91
N LEU A 63 5.77 9.98 -12.64
CA LEU A 63 4.60 10.70 -12.14
C LEU A 63 4.00 9.90 -10.95
N PRO A 64 3.44 10.55 -9.91
CA PRO A 64 2.81 9.83 -8.81
C PRO A 64 1.75 8.81 -9.24
N THR A 65 1.00 9.10 -10.30
CA THR A 65 0.00 8.15 -10.86
C THR A 65 0.66 6.88 -11.41
N TRP A 66 1.83 7.01 -12.04
CA TRP A 66 2.61 5.86 -12.51
C TRP A 66 3.12 5.02 -11.34
N VAL A 67 3.59 5.66 -10.27
CA VAL A 67 4.05 4.96 -9.06
C VAL A 67 2.89 4.19 -8.42
N VAL A 68 1.70 4.79 -8.35
CA VAL A 68 0.47 4.10 -7.89
C VAL A 68 0.16 2.89 -8.77
N ASN A 69 0.25 3.02 -10.09
CA ASN A 69 0.02 1.89 -11.00
C ASN A 69 1.02 0.74 -10.79
N ILE A 70 2.29 1.05 -10.57
CA ILE A 70 3.32 0.05 -10.25
C ILE A 70 2.97 -0.67 -8.94
N ILE A 71 2.56 0.07 -7.90
CA ILE A 71 2.13 -0.52 -6.63
C ILE A 71 0.95 -1.48 -6.83
N LYS A 72 -0.07 -1.05 -7.60
CA LYS A 72 -1.23 -1.89 -7.92
C LYS A 72 -0.80 -3.20 -8.60
N GLN A 73 0.10 -3.11 -9.59
CA GLN A 73 0.60 -4.28 -10.31
C GLN A 73 1.39 -5.24 -9.41
N GLU A 74 2.26 -4.73 -8.52
CA GLU A 74 3.02 -5.61 -7.61
C GLU A 74 2.12 -6.30 -6.58
N VAL A 75 1.11 -5.60 -6.07
CA VAL A 75 0.12 -6.17 -5.16
C VAL A 75 -0.70 -7.26 -5.85
N ASP A 76 -1.15 -7.02 -7.08
CA ASP A 76 -1.89 -7.99 -7.88
C ASP A 76 -1.05 -9.23 -8.20
N LEU A 77 0.19 -9.03 -8.63
CA LEU A 77 1.15 -10.11 -8.87
C LEU A 77 1.33 -10.98 -7.62
N ARG A 78 1.47 -10.35 -6.45
CA ARG A 78 1.55 -11.05 -5.16
C ARG A 78 0.29 -11.84 -4.84
N ASN A 79 -0.89 -11.30 -5.12
CA ASN A 79 -2.15 -11.99 -4.89
C ASN A 79 -2.27 -13.25 -5.75
N ARG A 80 -1.94 -13.13 -7.04
CA ARG A 80 -1.91 -14.26 -7.99
C ARG A 80 -0.93 -15.34 -7.55
N ALA A 81 0.28 -14.96 -7.13
CA ALA A 81 1.30 -15.90 -6.65
C ALA A 81 0.91 -16.62 -5.35
N CYS A 82 0.21 -15.94 -4.44
CA CYS A 82 -0.19 -16.50 -3.15
C CYS A 82 -1.60 -17.13 -3.13
N GLY A 83 -2.28 -17.23 -4.28
CA GLY A 83 -3.66 -17.73 -4.36
C GLY A 83 -4.67 -16.88 -3.58
N GLY A 84 -4.37 -15.60 -3.35
CA GLY A 84 -5.25 -14.67 -2.65
C GLY A 84 -6.30 -14.06 -3.58
N GLU A 85 -7.53 -13.91 -3.09
CA GLU A 85 -8.64 -13.25 -3.80
C GLU A 85 -8.20 -11.90 -4.37
N GLU A 86 -8.43 -11.71 -5.68
CA GLU A 86 -8.05 -10.56 -6.48
C GLU A 86 -8.55 -9.26 -5.82
N LEU A 87 -7.65 -8.29 -5.66
CA LEU A 87 -8.05 -6.96 -5.23
C LEU A 87 -8.59 -6.24 -6.46
N ILE A 88 -9.90 -6.07 -6.51
CA ILE A 88 -10.53 -5.15 -7.45
C ILE A 88 -10.19 -3.72 -7.00
N LEU A 89 -8.97 -3.26 -7.30
CA LEU A 89 -8.65 -1.83 -7.26
C LEU A 89 -9.22 -1.21 -8.52
N VAL A 90 -10.56 -1.03 -8.54
CA VAL A 90 -11.31 -0.44 -9.65
C VAL A 90 -10.61 0.83 -10.14
N SER A 91 -10.57 0.94 -11.46
CA SER A 91 -10.00 2.03 -12.27
C SER A 91 -10.55 3.40 -11.88
#